data_AF-A0A368TMB7-F1
#
_entry.id   AF-A0A368TMB7-F1
#
_cell.length_a   1.000
_cell.length_b   1.000
_cell.length_c   1.000
_cell.angle_alpha   90.00
_cell.angle_beta   90.00
_cell.angle_gamma   90.00
#
_symmetry.space_group_name_H-M   'P 1'
#
loop_
_entity.id
_entity.type
_entity.pdbx_description
1 polymer ?
#
loop_
_entity_poly.entity_id
_entity_poly.type
_entity_poly.pdbx_seq_one_letter_code
_entity_poly.pdbx_strand_id
1 'polypeptide(L)'
;PGENGLTPENGFADLADILVNTRSAADHAGATRMDRPEWGAVDPATGQVYFSLTNNTRREQGGEDAANPRADNSFGHIIRWQEEGIHAGTRFEWDLFVLAGDSDDSRDLAGEPLEQDAIFASPDGLWIDPDRRVWIQTDISESVMNSGIFEVFGNNQMLAANPETGEIKRFLTGPVGQE
;
A
#
# COMPACT_ATOMS: atom_id res chain seq x y z
N PRO A 1 14.58 -8.90 -26.80
CA PRO A 1 14.79 -9.04 -25.34
C PRO A 1 14.32 -7.76 -24.65
N GLY A 2 13.27 -7.90 -23.84
CA GLY A 2 12.63 -6.84 -23.05
C GLY A 2 12.22 -5.56 -23.79
N GLU A 3 11.56 -4.67 -23.04
CA GLU A 3 11.31 -3.28 -23.42
C GLU A 3 12.14 -2.36 -22.50
N ASN A 4 12.16 -1.05 -22.75
CA ASN A 4 12.79 -0.06 -21.86
C ASN A 4 14.28 -0.32 -21.56
N GLY A 5 15.06 -0.69 -22.58
CA GLY A 5 16.52 -0.83 -22.46
C GLY A 5 17.02 -2.18 -21.94
N LEU A 6 16.14 -3.15 -21.71
CA LEU A 6 16.50 -4.49 -21.23
C LEU A 6 17.14 -5.38 -22.31
N THR A 7 18.33 -5.00 -22.78
CA THR A 7 19.08 -5.69 -23.85
C THR A 7 20.35 -6.37 -23.33
N PRO A 8 20.96 -7.30 -24.11
CA PRO A 8 22.22 -7.94 -23.74
C PRO A 8 23.36 -6.95 -23.49
N GLU A 9 23.42 -5.85 -24.23
CA GLU A 9 24.44 -4.79 -24.06
C GLU A 9 24.32 -4.10 -22.69
N ASN A 10 23.10 -4.03 -22.15
CA ASN A 10 22.82 -3.49 -20.82
C ASN A 10 22.84 -4.56 -19.71
N GLY A 11 23.32 -5.77 -20.03
CA GLY A 11 23.49 -6.86 -19.07
C GLY A 11 22.28 -7.78 -18.91
N PHE A 12 21.33 -7.75 -19.85
CA PHE A 12 20.14 -8.62 -19.83
C PHE A 12 20.16 -9.59 -21.03
N ALA A 13 20.74 -10.77 -20.83
CA ALA A 13 21.09 -11.68 -21.94
C ALA A 13 19.86 -12.22 -22.69
N ASP A 14 18.82 -12.61 -21.95
CA ASP A 14 17.58 -13.17 -22.49
C ASP A 14 16.42 -13.00 -21.49
N LEU A 15 15.25 -13.55 -21.83
CA LEU A 15 14.07 -13.48 -20.98
C LEU A 15 14.26 -14.22 -19.64
N ALA A 16 15.02 -15.31 -19.61
CA ALA A 16 15.24 -16.06 -18.38
C ALA A 16 16.09 -15.24 -17.40
N ASP A 17 17.12 -14.56 -17.91
CA ASP A 17 17.96 -13.64 -17.14
C ASP A 17 17.13 -12.47 -16.56
N ILE A 18 16.26 -11.86 -17.37
CA ILE A 18 15.34 -10.80 -16.90
C ILE A 18 14.43 -11.29 -15.77
N LEU A 19 13.84 -12.49 -15.91
CA LEU A 19 12.92 -13.03 -14.90
C LEU A 19 13.64 -13.37 -13.58
N VAL A 20 14.84 -13.93 -13.66
CA VAL A 20 15.65 -14.23 -12.46
C VAL A 20 16.12 -12.93 -11.78
N ASN A 21 16.51 -11.93 -12.58
CA ASN A 21 17.03 -10.65 -12.09
C ASN A 21 15.98 -9.52 -12.14
N THR A 22 14.69 -9.87 -11.92
CA THR A 22 13.54 -8.95 -12.11
C THR A 22 13.71 -7.62 -11.39
N ARG A 23 14.27 -7.60 -10.17
CA ARG A 23 14.49 -6.34 -9.42
C ARG A 23 15.44 -5.39 -10.16
N SER A 24 16.59 -5.89 -10.60
CA SER A 24 17.58 -5.09 -11.35
C SER A 24 17.06 -4.69 -12.73
N ALA A 25 16.27 -5.55 -13.37
CA ALA A 25 15.60 -5.22 -14.62
C ALA A 25 14.57 -4.09 -14.43
N ALA A 26 13.73 -4.16 -13.39
CA ALA A 26 12.75 -3.12 -13.09
C ALA A 26 13.40 -1.77 -12.75
N ASP A 27 14.50 -1.78 -11.98
CA ASP A 27 15.29 -0.57 -11.71
C ASP A 27 15.84 0.03 -13.02
N HIS A 28 16.39 -0.79 -13.92
CA HIS A 28 16.91 -0.32 -15.22
C HIS A 28 15.80 0.23 -16.11
N ALA A 29 14.63 -0.42 -16.12
CA ALA A 29 13.47 -0.01 -16.90
C ALA A 29 12.77 1.25 -16.34
N GLY A 30 13.18 1.75 -15.18
CA GLY A 30 12.67 2.99 -14.59
C GLY A 30 11.42 2.82 -13.72
N ALA A 31 11.24 1.66 -13.07
CA ALA A 31 10.14 1.45 -12.14
C ALA A 31 10.19 2.42 -10.94
N THR A 32 9.03 2.88 -10.48
CA THR A 32 8.91 3.71 -9.28
C THR A 32 9.21 2.88 -8.03
N ARG A 33 10.03 3.42 -7.12
CA ARG A 33 10.34 2.76 -5.84
C ARG A 33 9.23 3.04 -4.83
N MET A 34 8.62 1.97 -4.35
CA MET A 34 7.42 2.04 -3.51
C MET A 34 7.71 1.75 -2.02
N ASP A 35 6.85 2.27 -1.15
CA ASP A 35 6.90 2.05 0.31
C ASP A 35 6.40 0.67 0.71
N ARG A 36 7.26 -0.35 0.56
CA ARG A 36 6.99 -1.75 0.95
C ARG A 36 5.60 -2.26 0.51
N PRO A 37 5.39 -2.52 -0.80
CA PRO A 37 4.19 -3.20 -1.27
C PRO A 37 4.02 -4.58 -0.61
N GLU A 38 2.87 -4.82 0.01
CA GLU A 38 2.52 -6.12 0.61
C GLU A 38 1.39 -6.79 -0.19
N TRP A 39 0.13 -6.78 0.30
CA TRP A 39 -1.00 -7.43 -0.38
C TRP A 39 -1.71 -6.48 -1.34
N GLY A 40 -2.33 -7.09 -2.36
CA GLY A 40 -3.28 -6.41 -3.21
C GLY A 40 -4.60 -7.16 -3.34
N ALA A 41 -5.66 -6.40 -3.62
CA ALA A 41 -7.00 -6.94 -3.85
C ALA A 41 -7.65 -6.23 -5.04
N VAL A 42 -8.56 -6.92 -5.73
CA VAL A 42 -9.31 -6.38 -6.87
C VAL A 42 -10.77 -6.29 -6.51
N ASP A 43 -11.38 -5.12 -6.68
CA ASP A 43 -12.83 -4.95 -6.52
C ASP A 43 -13.55 -5.75 -7.62
N PRO A 44 -14.35 -6.77 -7.26
CA PRO A 44 -14.98 -7.65 -8.25
C PRO A 44 -16.01 -6.95 -9.13
N ALA A 45 -16.50 -5.77 -8.73
CA ALA A 45 -17.51 -5.03 -9.49
C ALA A 45 -16.90 -3.98 -10.42
N THR A 46 -15.83 -3.32 -10.00
CA THR A 46 -15.22 -2.20 -10.77
C THR A 46 -13.94 -2.61 -11.49
N GLY A 47 -13.23 -3.63 -10.98
CA GLY A 47 -11.88 -3.96 -11.42
C GLY A 47 -10.81 -3.02 -10.88
N GLN A 48 -11.14 -2.10 -9.97
CA GLN A 48 -10.13 -1.30 -9.29
C GLN A 48 -9.22 -2.19 -8.47
N VAL A 49 -7.91 -1.95 -8.55
CA VAL A 49 -6.89 -2.68 -7.81
C VAL A 49 -6.44 -1.84 -6.64
N TYR A 50 -6.30 -2.46 -5.47
CA TYR A 50 -5.83 -1.85 -4.23
C TYR A 50 -4.53 -2.54 -3.83
N PHE A 51 -3.59 -1.78 -3.25
CA PHE A 51 -2.35 -2.32 -2.68
C PHE A 51 -2.01 -1.62 -1.37
N SER A 52 -1.59 -2.40 -0.38
CA SER A 52 -1.02 -1.87 0.85
C SER A 52 0.46 -1.55 0.66
N LEU A 53 0.85 -0.40 1.20
CA LEU A 53 2.21 0.11 1.25
C LEU A 53 2.55 0.32 2.73
N THR A 54 3.01 -0.76 3.39
CA THR A 54 2.89 -0.92 4.84
C THR A 54 3.69 0.11 5.65
N ASN A 55 4.90 0.48 5.21
CA ASN A 55 5.71 1.57 5.78
C ASN A 55 7.04 1.69 5.01
N ASN A 56 7.76 2.78 5.23
CA ASN A 56 9.15 2.94 4.79
C ASN A 56 9.86 4.08 5.56
N THR A 57 10.43 3.76 6.72
CA THR A 57 11.25 4.70 7.51
C THR A 57 12.60 5.02 6.86
N ARG A 58 12.93 4.37 5.73
CA ARG A 58 14.13 4.68 4.94
C ARG A 58 13.87 5.68 3.82
N ARG A 59 12.62 6.12 3.62
CA ARG A 59 12.34 7.20 2.68
C ARG A 59 12.91 8.50 3.24
N GLU A 60 13.99 8.96 2.64
CA GLU A 60 14.67 10.18 3.03
C GLU A 60 13.86 11.43 2.66
N GLN A 61 14.08 12.52 3.39
CA GLN A 61 13.52 13.81 3.06
C GLN A 61 14.01 14.27 1.67
N GLY A 62 13.08 14.69 0.83
CA GLY A 62 13.30 14.99 -0.59
C GLY A 62 13.19 13.77 -1.51
N GLY A 63 13.01 12.57 -0.97
CA GLY A 63 12.77 11.32 -1.71
C GLY A 63 11.29 10.97 -1.86
N GLU A 64 10.38 11.82 -1.39
CA GLU A 64 8.94 11.68 -1.54
C GLU A 64 8.49 11.92 -2.98
N ASP A 65 7.40 11.27 -3.35
CA ASP A 65 6.70 11.48 -4.61
C ASP A 65 5.19 11.40 -4.36
N ALA A 66 4.38 11.60 -5.39
CA ALA A 66 2.94 11.61 -5.23
C ALA A 66 2.38 10.25 -4.77
N ALA A 67 3.03 9.14 -5.14
CA ALA A 67 2.60 7.80 -4.72
C ALA A 67 3.14 7.44 -3.34
N ASN A 68 4.20 8.10 -2.86
CA ASN A 68 4.82 7.88 -1.56
C ASN A 68 5.12 9.23 -0.89
N PRO A 69 4.09 9.89 -0.31
CA PRO A 69 4.14 11.33 -0.03
C PRO A 69 4.81 11.72 1.29
N ARG A 70 5.35 10.78 2.07
CA ARG A 70 5.93 11.03 3.40
C ARG A 70 7.34 10.48 3.50
N ALA A 71 8.31 11.33 3.86
CA ALA A 71 9.58 10.84 4.40
C ALA A 71 9.35 10.20 5.78
N ASP A 72 10.27 9.32 6.16
CA ASP A 72 10.21 8.55 7.41
C ASP A 72 8.83 7.92 7.67
N ASN A 73 8.23 7.37 6.61
CA ASN A 73 6.85 6.89 6.63
C ASN A 73 6.69 5.69 7.57
N SER A 74 6.33 5.95 8.82
CA SER A 74 6.18 4.92 9.86
C SER A 74 4.84 4.18 9.80
N PHE A 75 3.83 4.75 9.14
CA PHE A 75 2.44 4.28 9.26
C PHE A 75 1.88 3.63 8.00
N GLY A 76 2.44 3.90 6.82
CA GLY A 76 1.98 3.32 5.58
C GLY A 76 0.70 3.92 5.00
N HIS A 77 0.27 3.39 3.88
CA HIS A 77 -0.92 3.85 3.15
C HIS A 77 -1.44 2.75 2.23
N ILE A 78 -2.63 2.98 1.64
CA ILE A 78 -3.19 2.12 0.60
C ILE A 78 -3.33 2.94 -0.67
N ILE A 79 -2.69 2.49 -1.74
CA ILE A 79 -2.86 3.03 -3.09
C ILE A 79 -3.92 2.21 -3.82
N ARG A 80 -4.68 2.83 -4.71
CA ARG A 80 -5.53 2.11 -5.65
C ARG A 80 -5.41 2.68 -7.07
N TRP A 81 -5.75 1.87 -8.06
CA TRP A 81 -5.78 2.31 -9.44
C TRP A 81 -6.86 1.62 -10.27
N GLN A 82 -7.18 2.26 -11.38
CA GLN A 82 -8.06 1.75 -12.43
C GLN A 82 -7.28 1.71 -13.75
N GLU A 83 -7.19 0.51 -14.33
CA GLU A 83 -6.60 0.34 -15.67
C GLU A 83 -7.46 1.04 -16.74
N GLU A 84 -6.80 1.63 -17.74
CA GLU A 84 -7.46 2.20 -18.92
C GLU A 84 -8.11 1.06 -19.73
N GLY A 85 -9.45 1.02 -19.72
CA GLY A 85 -10.22 0.00 -20.43
C GLY A 85 -10.35 -1.31 -19.65
N ILE A 86 -9.43 -2.26 -19.88
CA ILE A 86 -9.45 -3.61 -19.28
C ILE A 86 -8.15 -3.88 -18.53
N HIS A 87 -8.08 -4.93 -17.72
CA HIS A 87 -6.87 -5.31 -16.95
C HIS A 87 -5.60 -5.58 -17.79
N ALA A 88 -5.73 -5.73 -19.11
CA ALA A 88 -4.60 -5.81 -20.02
C ALA A 88 -4.10 -4.43 -20.50
N GLY A 89 -4.66 -3.35 -19.96
CA GLY A 89 -4.20 -1.98 -20.18
C GLY A 89 -2.74 -1.81 -19.75
N THR A 90 -2.07 -0.83 -20.34
CA THR A 90 -0.67 -0.47 -20.03
C THR A 90 -0.56 0.92 -19.41
N ARG A 91 -1.71 1.49 -19.04
CA ARG A 91 -1.86 2.78 -18.38
C ARG A 91 -3.01 2.69 -17.39
N PHE A 92 -2.88 3.39 -16.29
CA PHE A 92 -3.89 3.47 -15.25
C PHE A 92 -3.95 4.87 -14.66
N GLU A 93 -5.11 5.19 -14.09
CA GLU A 93 -5.29 6.33 -13.17
C GLU A 93 -5.25 5.79 -11.74
N TRP A 94 -4.59 6.51 -10.84
CA TRP A 94 -4.41 6.07 -9.45
C TRP A 94 -4.63 7.20 -8.45
N ASP A 95 -5.01 6.81 -7.24
CA ASP A 95 -5.18 7.68 -6.07
C ASP A 95 -4.74 6.96 -4.79
N LEU A 96 -4.46 7.72 -3.73
CA LEU A 96 -4.24 7.16 -2.41
C LEU A 96 -5.60 6.99 -1.75
N PHE A 97 -6.02 5.75 -1.54
CA PHE A 97 -7.31 5.44 -0.92
C PHE A 97 -7.34 5.89 0.55
N VAL A 98 -6.22 5.74 1.25
CA VAL A 98 -6.03 6.23 2.62
C VAL A 98 -4.55 6.36 2.94
N LEU A 99 -4.16 7.45 3.60
CA LEU A 99 -2.91 7.56 4.35
C LEU A 99 -3.18 7.11 5.79
N ALA A 100 -2.53 6.03 6.22
CA ALA A 100 -2.65 5.53 7.60
C ALA A 100 -1.81 6.37 8.56
N GLY A 101 -2.16 6.39 9.84
CA GLY A 101 -1.58 7.25 10.87
C GLY A 101 -2.60 7.60 11.94
N ASP A 102 -2.19 8.42 12.90
CA ASP A 102 -3.09 9.03 13.88
C ASP A 102 -3.92 10.17 13.26
N SER A 103 -4.72 10.90 14.04
CA SER A 103 -5.53 11.99 13.50
C SER A 103 -4.71 13.14 12.88
N ASP A 104 -3.45 13.32 13.30
CA ASP A 104 -2.61 14.39 12.77
C ASP A 104 -2.02 13.99 11.42
N ASP A 105 -1.61 12.72 11.28
CA ASP A 105 -0.89 12.19 10.11
C ASP A 105 -1.76 11.43 9.08
N SER A 106 -2.94 10.97 9.45
CA SER A 106 -3.83 10.19 8.57
C SER A 106 -4.68 11.06 7.67
N ARG A 107 -4.99 10.58 6.47
CA ARG A 107 -5.93 11.24 5.55
C ARG A 107 -6.78 10.18 4.86
N ASP A 108 -8.10 10.34 4.93
CA ASP A 108 -9.05 9.51 4.22
C ASP A 108 -9.09 9.86 2.71
N LEU A 109 -10.00 9.23 1.98
CA LEU A 109 -10.18 9.45 0.55
C LEU A 109 -10.59 10.90 0.21
N ALA A 110 -11.27 11.60 1.12
CA ALA A 110 -11.64 13.01 0.96
C ALA A 110 -10.51 13.97 1.37
N GLY A 111 -9.41 13.46 1.95
CA GLY A 111 -8.31 14.25 2.48
C GLY A 111 -8.55 14.75 3.90
N GLU A 112 -9.52 14.19 4.62
CA GLU A 112 -9.83 14.53 6.01
C GLU A 112 -9.12 13.57 6.98
N PRO A 113 -8.78 14.00 8.21
CA PRO A 113 -8.26 13.12 9.25
C PRO A 113 -9.14 11.90 9.53
N LEU A 114 -8.52 10.75 9.82
CA LEU A 114 -9.27 9.61 10.36
C LEU A 114 -9.70 9.90 11.80
N GLU A 115 -10.91 9.49 12.13
CA GLU A 115 -11.42 9.51 13.51
C GLU A 115 -10.70 8.47 14.38
N GLN A 116 -10.71 8.68 15.69
CA GLN A 116 -9.97 7.84 16.65
C GLN A 116 -10.35 6.34 16.60
N ASP A 117 -11.58 6.01 16.22
CA ASP A 117 -12.04 4.63 16.06
C ASP A 117 -11.67 4.01 14.70
N ALA A 118 -11.13 4.81 13.79
CA ALA A 118 -10.71 4.41 12.44
C ALA A 118 -9.20 4.50 12.21
N ILE A 119 -8.41 5.12 13.10
CA ILE A 119 -6.94 5.16 12.95
C ILE A 119 -6.29 3.77 13.01
N PHE A 120 -5.25 3.59 12.20
CA PHE A 120 -4.43 2.39 12.14
C PHE A 120 -3.04 2.72 11.56
N ALA A 121 -2.12 1.76 11.63
CA ALA A 121 -0.80 1.84 11.01
C ALA A 121 -0.41 0.47 10.43
N SER A 122 0.56 0.47 9.52
CA SER A 122 1.08 -0.72 8.85
C SER A 122 0.01 -1.59 8.19
N PRO A 123 -0.83 -1.05 7.27
CA PRO A 123 -1.72 -1.91 6.50
C PRO A 123 -0.90 -2.96 5.75
N ASP A 124 -1.33 -4.21 5.83
CA ASP A 124 -0.69 -5.35 5.20
C ASP A 124 -1.75 -6.15 4.42
N GLY A 125 -2.43 -7.09 5.05
CA GLY A 125 -3.44 -7.93 4.41
C GLY A 125 -4.60 -7.12 3.83
N LEU A 126 -4.96 -7.41 2.58
CA LEU A 126 -6.10 -6.83 1.89
C LEU A 126 -6.99 -7.90 1.25
N TRP A 127 -8.30 -7.72 1.39
CA TRP A 127 -9.28 -8.52 0.68
C TRP A 127 -10.54 -7.71 0.40
N ILE A 128 -11.17 -7.92 -0.75
CA ILE A 128 -12.45 -7.29 -1.10
C ILE A 128 -13.50 -8.38 -1.24
N ASP A 129 -14.55 -8.27 -0.43
CA ASP A 129 -15.62 -9.26 -0.42
C ASP A 129 -16.68 -9.03 -1.52
N PRO A 130 -17.62 -9.97 -1.74
CA PRO A 130 -18.65 -9.80 -2.78
C PRO A 130 -19.60 -8.61 -2.57
N ASP A 131 -19.72 -8.09 -1.35
CA ASP A 131 -20.48 -6.87 -1.06
C ASP A 131 -19.60 -5.61 -1.19
N ARG A 132 -18.37 -5.78 -1.70
CA ARG A 132 -17.36 -4.74 -1.94
C ARG A 132 -16.84 -4.05 -0.68
N ARG A 133 -16.90 -4.70 0.48
CA ARG A 133 -16.18 -4.19 1.67
C ARG A 133 -14.69 -4.48 1.49
N VAL A 134 -13.86 -3.44 1.65
CA VAL A 134 -12.41 -3.58 1.65
C VAL A 134 -11.98 -3.93 3.08
N TRP A 135 -11.58 -5.18 3.29
CA TRP A 135 -11.02 -5.66 4.54
C TRP A 135 -9.53 -5.32 4.60
N ILE A 136 -9.13 -4.62 5.66
CA ILE A 136 -7.76 -4.14 5.89
C ILE A 136 -7.25 -4.79 7.16
N GLN A 137 -6.14 -5.50 7.07
CA GLN A 137 -5.44 -6.11 8.21
C GLN A 137 -4.13 -5.36 8.45
N THR A 138 -3.70 -5.25 9.69
CA THR A 138 -2.49 -4.47 10.06
C THR A 138 -1.39 -5.37 10.60
N ASP A 139 -0.14 -5.03 10.27
CA ASP A 139 1.06 -5.66 10.84
C ASP A 139 2.05 -4.60 11.39
N ILE A 140 1.69 -4.01 12.52
CA ILE A 140 2.63 -3.29 13.38
C ILE A 140 3.53 -4.33 14.05
N SER A 141 4.82 -4.27 13.75
CA SER A 141 5.83 -5.13 14.38
C SER A 141 5.69 -5.19 15.90
N GLU A 142 5.72 -6.40 16.46
CA GLU A 142 5.61 -6.65 17.90
C GLU A 142 6.62 -5.81 18.72
N SER A 143 7.80 -5.55 18.18
CA SER A 143 8.86 -4.78 18.85
C SER A 143 8.51 -3.32 19.14
N VAL A 144 7.52 -2.75 18.45
CA VAL A 144 7.10 -1.34 18.61
C VAL A 144 5.62 -1.19 18.96
N MET A 145 4.81 -2.24 18.79
CA MET A 145 3.39 -2.27 19.12
C MET A 145 3.15 -1.78 20.57
N ASN A 146 2.11 -0.97 20.76
CA ASN A 146 1.76 -0.35 22.06
C ASN A 146 2.88 0.53 22.68
N SER A 147 3.78 1.09 21.88
CA SER A 147 4.86 1.95 22.38
C SER A 147 5.14 3.15 21.45
N GLY A 148 5.58 4.27 22.04
CA GLY A 148 5.96 5.47 21.30
C GLY A 148 4.83 5.96 20.39
N ILE A 149 5.15 6.25 19.13
CA ILE A 149 4.18 6.71 18.13
C ILE A 149 3.11 5.65 17.78
N PHE A 150 3.32 4.38 18.15
CA PHE A 150 2.37 3.30 17.88
C PHE A 150 1.42 3.02 19.04
N GLU A 151 1.62 3.64 20.22
CA GLU A 151 0.79 3.42 21.41
C GLU A 151 -0.69 3.73 21.15
N VAL A 152 -0.97 4.75 20.33
CA VAL A 152 -2.32 5.23 20.02
C VAL A 152 -3.17 4.22 19.23
N PHE A 153 -2.54 3.30 18.48
CA PHE A 153 -3.25 2.32 17.65
C PHE A 153 -3.69 1.07 18.42
N GLY A 154 -3.06 0.78 19.55
CA GLY A 154 -3.26 -0.47 20.27
C GLY A 154 -2.61 -1.68 19.57
N ASN A 155 -3.23 -2.86 19.72
CA ASN A 155 -2.78 -4.05 19.00
C ASN A 155 -3.16 -4.00 17.52
N ASN A 156 -2.54 -4.88 16.73
CA ASN A 156 -2.97 -5.15 15.36
C ASN A 156 -4.46 -5.50 15.28
N GLN A 157 -5.06 -5.13 14.15
CA GLN A 157 -6.49 -4.99 13.99
C GLN A 157 -6.92 -5.39 12.57
N MET A 158 -8.22 -5.61 12.42
CA MET A 158 -8.87 -5.70 11.12
C MET A 158 -9.95 -4.62 11.03
N LEU A 159 -9.94 -3.87 9.93
CA LEU A 159 -10.89 -2.83 9.60
C LEU A 159 -11.68 -3.23 8.35
N ALA A 160 -12.83 -2.59 8.17
CA ALA A 160 -13.60 -2.63 6.94
C ALA A 160 -13.79 -1.22 6.41
N ALA A 161 -13.53 -1.03 5.12
CA ALA A 161 -13.71 0.24 4.43
C ALA A 161 -14.77 0.14 3.32
N ASN A 162 -15.49 1.24 3.12
CA ASN A 162 -16.35 1.43 1.97
C ASN A 162 -15.52 2.06 0.83
N PRO A 163 -15.34 1.38 -0.31
CA PRO A 163 -14.50 1.86 -1.41
C PRO A 163 -15.05 3.11 -2.11
N GLU A 164 -16.35 3.37 -2.00
CA GLU A 164 -17.02 4.52 -2.64
C GLU A 164 -16.95 5.78 -1.78
N THR A 165 -17.15 5.64 -0.46
CA THR A 165 -17.17 6.79 0.46
C THR A 165 -15.84 7.04 1.14
N GLY A 166 -14.96 6.05 1.19
CA GLY A 166 -13.73 6.09 1.99
C GLY A 166 -13.96 5.90 3.50
N GLU A 167 -15.20 5.64 3.95
CA GLU A 167 -15.48 5.41 5.37
C GLU A 167 -14.77 4.13 5.85
N ILE A 168 -14.02 4.23 6.95
CA ILE A 168 -13.28 3.11 7.55
C ILE A 168 -13.80 2.88 8.96
N LYS A 169 -14.03 1.62 9.33
CA LYS A 169 -14.40 1.21 10.69
C LYS A 169 -13.58 0.04 11.15
N ARG A 170 -13.05 0.12 12.37
CA ARG A 170 -12.44 -1.03 13.05
C ARG A 170 -13.49 -2.12 13.31
N PHE A 171 -13.19 -3.33 12.86
CA PHE A 171 -14.07 -4.49 13.03
C PHE A 171 -13.63 -5.36 14.21
N LEU A 172 -12.32 -5.61 14.35
CA LEU A 172 -11.76 -6.31 15.50
C LEU A 172 -10.33 -5.88 15.80
N THR A 173 -9.88 -6.19 17.01
CA THR A 173 -8.49 -6.05 17.48
C THR A 173 -8.02 -7.42 17.96
N GLY A 174 -6.82 -7.83 17.56
CA GLY A 174 -6.23 -9.09 17.97
C GLY A 174 -5.61 -9.04 19.37
N PRO A 175 -5.14 -10.19 19.89
CA PRO A 175 -4.33 -10.25 21.12
C PRO A 175 -2.99 -9.50 20.99
N VAL A 176 -2.20 -9.50 22.05
CA VAL A 176 -0.83 -8.99 22.02
C VAL A 176 0.07 -9.98 21.25
N GLY A 177 0.93 -9.47 20.37
CA GLY A 177 1.94 -10.27 19.65
C GLY A 177 1.44 -11.04 18.42
N GLN A 178 0.29 -10.65 17.85
CA GLN A 178 -0.19 -11.16 16.56
C GLN A 178 -0.01 -10.15 15.43
N GLU A 179 -0.27 -10.64 14.23
CA GLU A 179 -0.74 -9.91 13.05
C GLU A 179 -2.09 -10.50 12.58
#